data_AF-A0A5C9A9U5-F1
#
_entry.id   AF-A0A5C9A9U5-F1
#
_cell.length_a   1.000
_cell.length_b   1.000
_cell.length_c   1.000
_cell.angle_alpha   90.00
_cell.angle_beta   90.00
_cell.angle_gamma   90.00
#
_symmetry.space_group_name_H-M   'P 1'
#
loop_
_entity.id
_entity.type
_entity.pdbx_description
1 polymer ?
#
loop_
_entity_poly.entity_id
_entity_poly.type
_entity_poly.pdbx_seq_one_letter_code
_entity_poly.pdbx_strand_id
1 'polypeptide(L)'
;QQGKDKSADGDTRTDITRMDDKELHDYLHSMNKKERRELAARLRLVKPKRRRDYKQRITDHQRQQLVYELKSRGFDGSEKEVDLLLRGGSIPSGAGLRIFYRNQRLQEDDKWRDLY
;
A
#
# COMPACT_ATOMS: atom_id res chain seq x y z
N GLN A 1 -41.56 22.34 -32.75
CA GLN A 1 -40.59 21.25 -32.98
C GLN A 1 -39.57 21.32 -31.85
N GLN A 2 -39.53 20.28 -31.02
CA GLN A 2 -38.66 20.13 -29.87
C GLN A 2 -37.48 19.23 -30.30
N GLY A 3 -36.24 19.57 -29.97
CA GLY A 3 -35.17 18.60 -30.16
C GLY A 3 -33.74 19.11 -30.18
N LYS A 4 -33.09 18.93 -29.02
CA LYS A 4 -31.67 18.58 -28.83
C LYS A 4 -30.64 19.68 -28.99
N ASP A 5 -30.41 20.37 -27.88
CA ASP A 5 -29.07 20.75 -27.44
C ASP A 5 -28.16 19.52 -27.48
N LYS A 6 -27.25 19.49 -28.46
CA LYS A 6 -26.11 18.58 -28.46
C LYS A 6 -25.09 19.16 -27.49
N SER A 7 -25.11 18.71 -26.24
CA SER A 7 -23.97 18.86 -25.34
C SER A 7 -22.78 18.14 -25.96
N ALA A 8 -21.85 18.91 -26.52
CA ALA A 8 -20.53 18.47 -26.90
C ALA A 8 -19.66 18.40 -25.63
N ASP A 9 -19.90 17.40 -24.76
CA ASP A 9 -18.89 17.03 -23.76
C ASP A 9 -17.86 16.17 -24.46
N GLY A 10 -16.91 16.84 -25.12
CA GLY A 10 -15.69 16.22 -25.59
C GLY A 10 -14.95 15.67 -24.38
N ASP A 11 -14.96 14.34 -24.23
CA ASP A 11 -14.09 13.57 -23.33
C ASP A 11 -12.64 13.74 -23.79
N THR A 12 -12.10 14.95 -23.64
CA THR A 12 -10.67 15.23 -23.77
C THR A 12 -10.06 14.85 -22.45
N ARG A 13 -10.13 13.55 -22.15
CA ARG A 13 -9.60 12.95 -20.94
C ARG A 13 -8.11 13.23 -20.90
N THR A 14 -7.69 14.06 -19.95
CA THR A 14 -6.28 14.36 -19.71
C THR A 14 -5.52 13.05 -19.46
N ASP A 15 -4.56 12.75 -20.32
CA ASP A 15 -3.70 11.58 -20.21
C ASP A 15 -2.57 11.87 -19.21
N ILE A 16 -2.89 11.67 -17.93
CA ILE A 16 -2.00 11.90 -16.79
C ILE A 16 -0.71 11.06 -16.88
N THR A 17 -0.69 9.99 -17.68
CA THR A 17 0.49 9.10 -17.79
C THR A 17 1.67 9.69 -18.56
N ARG A 18 1.44 10.80 -19.27
CA ARG A 18 2.48 11.49 -20.06
C ARG A 18 3.03 12.75 -19.38
N MET A 19 2.45 13.14 -18.25
CA MET A 19 2.85 14.32 -17.47
C MET A 19 4.12 14.02 -16.67
N ASP A 20 5.00 15.01 -16.55
CA ASP A 20 6.09 14.95 -15.57
C ASP A 20 5.60 15.23 -14.14
N ASP A 21 6.46 15.03 -13.14
CA ASP A 21 6.10 15.19 -11.72
C ASP A 21 5.61 16.61 -11.37
N LYS A 22 6.14 17.64 -12.04
CA LYS A 22 5.78 19.03 -11.78
C LYS A 22 4.44 19.37 -12.43
N GLU A 23 4.24 18.96 -13.67
CA GLU A 23 2.97 19.12 -14.39
C GLU A 23 1.84 18.39 -13.69
N LEU A 24 2.10 17.17 -13.21
CA LEU A 24 1.16 16.39 -12.43
C LEU A 24 0.76 17.11 -11.14
N HIS A 25 1.74 17.68 -10.43
CA HIS A 25 1.51 18.44 -9.21
C HIS A 25 0.60 19.66 -9.45
N ASP A 26 0.93 20.46 -10.47
CA ASP A 26 0.17 21.67 -10.83
C ASP A 26 -1.24 21.33 -11.33
N TYR A 27 -1.40 20.24 -12.09
CA TYR A 27 -2.70 19.73 -12.54
C TYR A 27 -3.58 19.29 -11.36
N LEU A 28 -3.05 18.48 -10.43
CA LEU A 28 -3.80 18.03 -9.27
C LEU A 28 -4.18 19.18 -8.33
N HIS A 29 -3.32 20.21 -8.22
CA HIS A 29 -3.60 21.40 -7.41
C HIS A 29 -4.65 22.32 -8.04
N SER A 30 -4.68 22.44 -9.37
CA SER A 30 -5.66 23.26 -10.10
C SER A 30 -7.04 22.61 -10.25
N MET A 31 -7.16 21.29 -10.05
CA MET A 31 -8.45 20.57 -10.14
C MET A 31 -9.50 21.07 -9.15
N ASN A 32 -10.70 21.33 -9.66
CA ASN A 32 -11.86 21.74 -8.89
C ASN A 32 -12.53 20.55 -8.15
N LYS A 33 -13.52 20.84 -7.28
CA LYS A 33 -14.18 19.83 -6.45
C LYS A 33 -14.91 18.73 -7.25
N LYS A 34 -15.45 19.07 -8.42
CA LYS A 34 -16.15 18.12 -9.30
C LYS A 34 -15.15 17.16 -9.95
N GLU A 35 -14.07 17.69 -10.51
CA GLU A 35 -13.01 16.92 -11.15
C GLU A 35 -12.33 15.97 -10.16
N ARG A 36 -12.09 16.42 -8.92
CA ARG A 36 -11.52 15.57 -7.86
C ARG A 36 -12.45 14.41 -7.50
N ARG A 37 -13.78 14.63 -7.49
CA ARG A 37 -14.77 13.58 -7.21
C ARG A 37 -14.81 12.53 -8.32
N GLU A 38 -14.75 12.97 -9.57
CA GLU A 38 -14.70 12.08 -10.73
C GLU A 38 -13.39 11.28 -10.79
N LEU A 39 -12.25 11.92 -10.50
CA LEU A 39 -10.96 11.23 -10.40
C LEU A 39 -10.98 10.17 -9.28
N ALA A 40 -11.49 10.50 -8.09
CA ALA A 40 -11.61 9.55 -6.99
C ALA A 40 -12.55 8.37 -7.33
N ALA A 41 -13.66 8.62 -8.01
CA ALA A 41 -14.57 7.56 -8.47
C ALA A 41 -13.87 6.62 -9.46
N ARG A 42 -13.05 7.15 -10.37
CA ARG A 42 -12.26 6.36 -11.31
C ARG A 42 -11.17 5.54 -10.62
N LEU A 43 -10.45 6.12 -9.66
CA LEU A 43 -9.44 5.41 -8.89
C LEU A 43 -10.03 4.19 -8.15
N ARG A 44 -11.29 4.28 -7.67
CA ARG A 44 -12.01 3.16 -7.05
C ARG A 44 -12.32 2.01 -8.02
N LEU A 45 -12.43 2.29 -9.32
CA LEU A 45 -12.66 1.26 -10.35
C LEU A 45 -11.37 0.54 -10.75
N VAL A 46 -10.21 1.13 -10.50
CA VAL A 46 -8.92 0.50 -10.78
C VAL A 46 -8.61 -0.46 -9.63
N LYS A 47 -8.40 -1.74 -9.95
CA LYS A 47 -7.85 -2.68 -8.96
C LYS A 47 -6.50 -2.15 -8.49
N PRO A 48 -6.29 -1.87 -7.19
CA PRO A 48 -4.98 -1.48 -6.71
C PRO A 48 -3.96 -2.52 -7.15
N LYS A 49 -2.80 -2.05 -7.59
CA LYS A 49 -1.74 -2.93 -8.08
C LYS A 49 -1.32 -3.84 -6.91
N ARG A 50 -1.83 -5.08 -6.91
CA ARG A 50 -1.44 -6.10 -5.94
C ARG A 50 0.04 -6.39 -6.18
N ARG A 51 0.91 -5.94 -5.27
CA ARG A 51 2.32 -6.32 -5.28
C ARG A 51 2.38 -7.85 -5.19
N ARG A 52 2.78 -8.52 -6.27
CA ARG A 52 2.88 -9.99 -6.35
C ARG A 52 4.07 -10.52 -5.54
N ASP A 53 5.12 -9.72 -5.38
CA ASP A 53 6.36 -10.11 -4.71
C ASP A 53 6.51 -9.38 -3.36
N TYR A 54 5.46 -9.40 -2.55
CA TYR A 54 5.43 -8.72 -1.25
C TYR A 54 6.34 -9.36 -0.20
N LYS A 55 6.98 -10.50 -0.52
CA LYS A 55 7.96 -11.14 0.34
C LYS A 55 9.26 -10.33 0.32
N GLN A 56 9.60 -9.72 1.45
CA GLN A 56 10.87 -9.05 1.65
C GLN A 56 12.02 -10.02 1.38
N ARG A 57 12.91 -9.65 0.46
CA ARG A 57 14.16 -10.38 0.22
C ARG A 57 15.17 -9.94 1.26
N ILE A 58 15.61 -10.88 2.08
CA ILE A 58 16.60 -10.66 3.13
C ILE A 58 17.77 -11.62 2.92
N THR A 59 18.93 -11.25 3.44
CA THR A 59 20.12 -12.11 3.46
C THR A 59 19.98 -13.21 4.52
N ASP A 60 20.79 -14.26 4.41
CA ASP A 60 20.82 -15.33 5.42
C ASP A 60 21.18 -14.79 6.81
N HIS A 61 22.04 -13.76 6.88
CA HIS A 61 22.38 -13.10 8.13
C HIS A 61 21.18 -12.38 8.75
N GLN A 62 20.45 -11.58 7.97
CA GLN A 62 19.22 -10.91 8.43
C GLN A 62 18.17 -11.94 8.87
N ARG A 63 18.14 -13.10 8.21
CA ARG A 63 17.24 -14.19 8.56
C ARG A 63 17.59 -14.80 9.91
N GLN A 64 18.87 -15.04 10.16
CA GLN A 64 19.37 -15.51 11.46
C GLN A 64 19.06 -14.50 12.57
N GLN A 65 19.24 -13.20 12.31
CA GLN A 65 18.87 -12.13 13.26
C GLN A 65 17.38 -12.14 13.58
N LEU A 66 16.52 -12.26 12.56
CA LEU A 66 15.08 -12.34 12.73
C LEU A 66 14.66 -13.55 13.58
N VAL A 67 15.20 -14.73 13.30
CA VAL A 67 14.94 -15.95 14.08
C VAL A 67 15.41 -15.79 15.52
N TYR A 68 16.57 -15.16 15.73
CA TYR A 68 17.09 -14.89 17.07
C TYR A 68 16.18 -13.94 17.86
N GLU A 69 15.72 -12.84 17.24
CA GLU A 69 14.78 -11.91 17.88
C GLU A 69 13.42 -12.55 18.20
N LEU A 70 12.93 -13.46 17.34
CA LEU A 70 11.71 -14.21 17.63
C LEU A 70 11.89 -15.07 18.89
N LYS A 71 12.98 -15.84 18.94
CA LYS A 71 13.27 -16.72 20.07
C LYS A 71 13.50 -15.96 21.37
N SER A 72 14.17 -14.81 21.32
CA SER A 72 14.40 -13.99 22.52
C SER A 72 13.12 -13.38 23.10
N ARG A 73 12.08 -13.21 22.28
CA ARG A 73 10.75 -12.74 22.69
C ARG A 73 9.77 -13.87 23.01
N GLY A 74 10.23 -15.13 23.00
CA GLY A 74 9.41 -16.30 23.35
C GLY A 74 8.59 -16.91 22.21
N PHE A 75 8.87 -16.53 20.95
CA PHE A 75 8.29 -17.17 19.76
C PHE A 75 9.15 -18.35 19.29
N ASP A 76 8.56 -19.25 18.49
CA ASP A 76 9.24 -20.47 18.01
C ASP A 76 10.42 -20.13 17.05
N GLY A 77 10.29 -19.03 16.30
CA GLY A 77 11.25 -18.69 15.26
C GLY A 77 11.14 -19.63 14.05
N SER A 78 9.96 -20.21 13.84
CA SER A 78 9.73 -21.20 12.80
C SER A 78 9.79 -20.59 11.40
N GLU A 79 10.05 -21.42 10.39
CA GLU A 79 9.97 -21.01 8.98
C GLU A 79 8.63 -20.36 8.63
N LYS A 80 7.54 -20.80 9.26
CA LYS A 80 6.20 -20.25 9.04
C LYS A 80 6.07 -18.83 9.59
N GLU A 81 6.58 -18.59 10.80
CA GLU A 81 6.58 -17.26 11.43
C GLU A 81 7.47 -16.30 10.65
N VAL A 82 8.66 -16.74 10.25
CA VAL A 82 9.58 -15.96 9.41
C VAL A 82 8.94 -15.65 8.05
N ASP A 83 8.38 -16.65 7.36
CA ASP A 83 7.75 -16.46 6.05
C ASP A 83 6.53 -15.53 6.17
N LEU A 84 5.72 -15.66 7.21
CA LEU A 84 4.59 -14.77 7.51
C LEU A 84 5.05 -13.32 7.65
N LEU A 85 6.11 -13.07 8.42
CA LEU A 85 6.62 -11.73 8.68
C LEU A 85 7.23 -11.09 7.42
N LEU A 86 8.00 -11.86 6.64
CA LEU A 86 8.56 -11.37 5.37
C LEU A 86 7.48 -11.04 4.35
N ARG A 87 6.33 -11.72 4.45
CA ARG A 87 5.11 -11.49 3.68
C ARG A 87 4.26 -10.32 4.20
N GLY A 88 4.76 -9.51 5.13
CA GLY A 88 3.95 -8.43 5.70
C GLY A 88 2.76 -8.94 6.49
N GLY A 89 2.89 -10.13 7.10
CA GLY A 89 2.01 -10.59 8.17
C GLY A 89 2.54 -10.16 9.55
N SER A 90 1.76 -10.44 10.59
CA SER A 90 2.13 -10.16 11.98
C SER A 90 1.68 -11.27 12.92
N ILE A 91 2.42 -11.45 14.00
CA ILE A 91 2.16 -12.45 15.05
C ILE A 91 1.61 -11.71 16.27
N PRO A 92 0.52 -12.18 16.90
CA PRO A 92 0.03 -11.59 18.14
C PRO A 92 1.04 -11.81 19.27
N SER A 93 1.45 -10.72 19.94
CA SER A 93 2.39 -10.76 21.08
C SER A 93 1.67 -10.86 22.43
N GLY A 94 0.38 -10.50 22.46
CA GLY A 94 -0.42 -10.39 23.68
C GLY A 94 -0.83 -8.95 23.95
N ALA A 95 -1.77 -8.72 24.88
CA ALA A 95 -2.26 -7.39 25.26
C ALA A 95 -2.73 -6.49 24.10
N GLY A 96 -3.15 -7.08 22.97
CA GLY A 96 -3.54 -6.33 21.76
C GLY A 96 -2.38 -5.94 20.84
N LEU A 97 -1.13 -6.16 21.26
CA LEU A 97 0.07 -5.87 20.48
C LEU A 97 0.36 -6.96 19.46
N ARG A 98 1.01 -6.57 18.36
CA ARG A 98 1.41 -7.47 17.29
C ARG A 98 2.84 -7.18 16.88
N ILE A 99 3.63 -8.24 16.68
CA ILE A 99 4.96 -8.12 16.12
C ILE A 99 4.95 -8.25 14.60
N PHE A 100 5.78 -7.47 13.94
CA PHE A 100 5.92 -7.47 12.49
C PHE A 100 7.34 -7.12 12.05
N TYR A 101 7.73 -7.52 10.84
CA TYR A 101 9.08 -7.28 10.34
C TYR A 101 9.12 -6.09 9.39
N ARG A 102 9.83 -5.03 9.79
CA ARG A 102 9.97 -3.80 9.02
C ARG A 102 11.33 -3.17 9.29
N ASN A 103 11.91 -2.54 8.26
CA ASN A 103 13.22 -1.89 8.35
C ASN A 103 14.29 -2.82 8.95
N GLN A 104 14.26 -4.09 8.53
CA GLN A 104 15.22 -5.13 8.92
C GLN A 104 15.16 -5.56 10.41
N ARG A 105 14.10 -5.21 11.16
CA ARG A 105 13.94 -5.54 12.59
C ARG A 105 12.50 -5.92 12.95
N LEU A 106 12.30 -6.66 14.04
CA LEU A 106 10.97 -6.86 14.62
C LEU A 106 10.49 -5.60 15.35
N GLN A 107 9.36 -5.09 14.90
CA GLN A 107 8.59 -4.02 15.54
C GLN A 107 7.40 -4.63 16.29
N GLU A 108 6.89 -3.93 17.30
CA GLU A 108 5.73 -4.35 18.08
C GLU A 108 4.80 -3.16 18.29
N ASP A 109 3.57 -3.25 17.80
CA ASP A 109 2.58 -2.15 17.85
C ASP A 109 1.15 -2.71 17.74
N ASP A 110 0.15 -1.93 18.18
CA ASP A 110 -1.27 -2.20 17.95
C ASP A 110 -1.77 -1.65 16.59
N LYS A 111 -1.02 -0.70 16.00
CA LYS A 111 -1.37 -0.02 14.73
C LYS A 111 -0.92 -0.74 13.46
N TRP A 112 -0.56 -2.02 13.52
CA TRP A 112 -0.10 -2.76 12.34
C TRP A 112 -1.08 -2.72 11.15
N ARG A 113 -2.38 -2.53 11.41
CA ARG A 113 -3.41 -2.40 10.36
C ARG A 113 -3.49 -1.03 9.70
N ASP A 114 -3.06 0.04 10.36
CA ASP A 114 -3.16 1.41 9.82
C ASP A 114 -2.10 1.68 8.73
N LEU A 115 -1.21 0.72 8.51
CA LEU A 115 -0.11 0.80 7.54
C LEU A 115 -0.49 0.29 6.14
N TYR A 116 -1.75 -0.14 5.90
CA TYR A 116 -2.25 -0.66 4.62
C TYR A 116 -3.65 -0.18 4.24
#